data_AF-A0A7S4F876-F1
#
_entry.id   AF-A0A7S4F876-F1
#
_cell.length_a   1.000
_cell.length_b   1.000
_cell.length_c   1.000
_cell.angle_alpha   90.00
_cell.angle_beta   90.00
_cell.angle_gamma   90.00
#
_symmetry.space_group_name_H-M   'P 1'
#
loop_
_entity.id
_entity.type
_entity.pdbx_description
1 polymer ?
#
loop_
_entity_poly.entity_id
_entity_poly.type
_entity_poly.pdbx_seq_one_letter_code
_entity_poly.pdbx_strand_id
1 'polypeptide(L)'
;HSQNIWQLYCSAPSRMWPPLVGVFAIAALESAPQHAEGRLLQSQPECTELATRRDLRALDPPEFCNTNVARRLSESLCEAAYFLEDSEVYTLCVFEPPEVEGNEGRCVASERFSCETVPSPPAS
;
A
#
# COMPACT_ATOMS: atom_id res chain seq x y z
N HIS A 1 -4.15 24.15 29.57
CA HIS A 1 -3.37 22.92 29.77
C HIS A 1 -4.37 21.76 29.86
N SER A 2 -4.76 21.19 28.72
CA SER A 2 -5.84 20.19 28.63
C SER A 2 -5.19 18.82 28.45
N GLN A 3 -5.26 17.98 29.47
CA GLN A 3 -4.82 16.58 29.43
C GLN A 3 -6.05 15.72 29.18
N ASN A 4 -6.04 14.86 28.16
CA ASN A 4 -6.92 13.69 28.10
C ASN A 4 -6.43 12.62 27.10
N ILE A 5 -6.15 11.45 27.68
CA ILE A 5 -6.61 10.11 27.25
C ILE A 5 -6.01 9.52 25.96
N TRP A 6 -4.90 8.79 26.11
CA TRP A 6 -4.62 7.55 25.38
C TRP A 6 -3.80 6.62 26.28
N GLN A 7 -4.49 5.81 27.09
CA GLN A 7 -3.92 4.68 27.80
C GLN A 7 -4.80 3.47 27.48
N LEU A 8 -4.49 2.79 26.38
CA LEU A 8 -4.96 1.43 26.13
C LEU A 8 -3.78 0.49 26.33
N TYR A 9 -3.64 0.07 27.59
CA TYR A 9 -2.87 -1.08 28.01
C TYR A 9 -3.45 -2.34 27.36
N CYS A 10 -2.77 -2.90 26.36
CA CYS A 10 -2.98 -4.31 26.01
C CYS A 10 -2.30 -5.19 27.06
N SER A 11 -3.07 -5.67 28.03
CA SER A 11 -2.63 -6.67 29.00
C SER A 11 -2.66 -8.05 28.34
N ALA A 12 -1.48 -8.64 28.11
CA ALA A 12 -1.37 -10.05 27.73
C ALA A 12 -1.61 -10.95 28.96
N PRO A 13 -2.49 -11.97 28.91
CA PRO A 13 -2.62 -12.91 30.01
C PRO A 13 -1.52 -13.96 29.98
N SER A 14 -0.67 -13.96 31.01
CA SER A 14 0.26 -15.03 31.36
C SER A 14 -0.51 -16.32 31.67
N ARG A 15 -0.51 -17.30 30.75
CA ARG A 15 -1.04 -18.65 31.02
C ARG A 15 -0.04 -19.47 31.83
N MET A 16 -0.33 -19.62 33.12
CA MET A 16 0.21 -20.64 34.04
C MET A 16 -0.04 -22.06 33.50
N TRP A 17 0.97 -22.92 33.58
CA TRP A 17 0.86 -24.36 33.35
C TRP A 17 0.76 -25.09 34.70
N PRO A 18 -0.12 -26.10 34.84
CA PRO A 18 0.07 -27.18 35.82
C PRO A 18 0.49 -28.50 35.13
N PRO A 19 1.21 -29.40 35.84
CA PRO A 19 1.67 -30.66 35.29
C PRO A 19 0.67 -31.82 35.55
N LEU A 20 0.52 -32.64 34.50
CA LEU A 20 0.31 -34.10 34.48
C LEU A 20 -1.01 -34.70 35.02
N VAL A 21 -1.66 -35.47 34.14
CA VAL A 21 -2.05 -36.91 34.25
C VAL A 21 -3.41 -37.13 33.57
N GLY A 22 -3.45 -37.97 32.54
CA GLY A 22 -4.70 -38.60 32.08
C GLY A 22 -4.98 -38.52 30.58
N VAL A 23 -4.60 -39.58 29.88
CA VAL A 23 -5.21 -40.17 28.67
C VAL A 23 -6.51 -39.50 28.20
N PHE A 24 -6.52 -38.94 26.98
CA PHE A 24 -7.37 -39.36 25.86
C PHE A 24 -6.95 -38.58 24.61
N ALA A 25 -6.62 -39.31 23.55
CA ALA A 25 -6.39 -38.76 22.23
C ALA A 25 -7.72 -38.28 21.64
N ILE A 26 -7.81 -36.99 21.30
CA ILE A 26 -8.66 -36.52 20.22
C ILE A 26 -7.75 -35.83 19.23
N ALA A 27 -7.71 -36.38 18.02
CA ALA A 27 -7.14 -35.73 16.86
C ALA A 27 -7.82 -34.37 16.68
N ALA A 28 -7.09 -33.30 16.94
CA ALA A 28 -7.37 -32.00 16.35
C ALA A 28 -6.39 -31.84 15.19
N LEU A 29 -6.78 -32.40 14.04
CA LEU A 29 -6.34 -31.88 12.76
C LEU A 29 -6.58 -30.36 12.77
N GLU A 30 -5.57 -29.64 12.30
CA GLU A 30 -5.78 -28.53 11.39
C GLU A 30 -6.71 -27.42 11.89
N SER A 31 -6.11 -26.46 12.58
CA SER A 31 -6.54 -25.07 12.45
C SER A 31 -5.29 -24.22 12.40
N ALA A 32 -4.53 -24.40 11.30
CA ALA A 32 -3.74 -23.28 10.81
C ALA A 32 -4.70 -22.07 10.78
N PRO A 33 -4.32 -20.89 11.30
CA PRO A 33 -5.03 -19.69 10.94
C PRO A 33 -4.87 -19.56 9.44
N GLN A 34 -5.92 -19.97 8.72
CA GLN A 34 -6.16 -19.55 7.36
C GLN A 34 -6.32 -18.02 7.42
N HIS A 35 -5.19 -17.31 7.42
CA HIS A 35 -5.09 -16.06 6.68
C HIS A 35 -4.98 -16.42 5.19
N ALA A 36 -5.91 -17.26 4.76
CA ALA A 36 -6.22 -17.49 3.37
C ALA A 36 -7.03 -16.25 2.94
N GLU A 37 -6.52 -15.60 1.90
CA GLU A 37 -7.37 -15.07 0.84
C GLU A 37 -8.17 -13.80 1.16
N GLY A 38 -7.61 -12.92 1.97
CA GLY A 38 -7.98 -11.49 2.02
C GLY A 38 -7.16 -10.57 1.12
N ARG A 39 -6.40 -11.11 0.15
CA ARG A 39 -5.49 -10.33 -0.74
C ARG A 39 -5.79 -10.50 -2.24
N LEU A 40 -6.97 -11.00 -2.61
CA LEU A 40 -7.38 -11.19 -4.01
C LEU A 40 -8.40 -10.14 -4.47
N LEU A 41 -8.20 -8.89 -4.07
CA LEU A 41 -8.79 -7.68 -4.63
C LEU A 41 -8.20 -6.50 -3.84
N GLN A 42 -6.87 -6.37 -3.79
CA GLN A 42 -6.34 -5.01 -3.73
C GLN A 42 -6.77 -4.40 -5.04
N SER A 43 -7.89 -3.67 -5.00
CA SER A 43 -8.45 -2.94 -6.14
C SER A 43 -7.27 -2.22 -6.77
N GLN A 44 -6.85 -2.67 -7.95
CA GLN A 44 -5.93 -1.90 -8.77
C GLN A 44 -6.49 -0.47 -8.76
N PRO A 45 -5.65 0.54 -8.54
CA PRO A 45 -6.11 1.92 -8.48
C PRO A 45 -7.01 2.14 -9.69
N GLU A 46 -8.28 2.48 -9.44
CA GLU A 46 -9.23 2.58 -10.53
C GLU A 46 -8.67 3.59 -11.51
N CYS A 47 -8.72 3.29 -12.81
CA CYS A 47 -8.17 4.15 -13.86
C CYS A 47 -8.72 5.58 -13.81
N THR A 48 -9.89 5.76 -13.19
CA THR A 48 -10.48 7.04 -12.84
C THR A 48 -9.59 7.91 -11.94
N GLU A 49 -8.82 7.31 -11.02
CA GLU A 49 -7.88 8.04 -10.15
C GLU A 49 -6.71 8.62 -10.93
N LEU A 50 -6.30 8.02 -12.05
CA LEU A 50 -5.21 8.56 -12.87
C LEU A 50 -5.57 9.93 -13.47
N ALA A 51 -6.86 10.19 -13.70
CA ALA A 51 -7.33 11.48 -14.23
C ALA A 51 -7.10 12.65 -13.26
N THR A 52 -6.94 12.38 -11.96
CA THR A 52 -6.66 13.41 -10.94
C THR A 52 -5.19 13.54 -10.61
N ARG A 53 -4.34 12.62 -11.10
CA ARG A 53 -2.90 12.59 -10.88
C ARG A 53 -2.16 13.25 -12.05
N ARG A 54 -0.92 13.67 -11.81
CA ARG A 54 -0.05 14.29 -12.80
C ARG A 54 0.80 13.23 -13.51
N ASP A 55 0.71 13.20 -14.84
CA ASP A 55 1.63 12.41 -15.67
C ASP A 55 3.00 13.10 -15.74
N LEU A 56 4.04 12.41 -15.24
CA LEU A 56 5.42 12.90 -15.25
C LEU A 56 6.09 12.81 -16.62
N ARG A 57 5.59 11.98 -17.54
CA ARG A 57 6.17 11.83 -18.89
C ARG A 57 5.69 12.92 -19.84
N ALA A 58 4.54 13.51 -19.55
CA ALA A 58 4.01 14.67 -20.24
C ALA A 58 4.70 15.99 -19.83
N LEU A 59 5.61 15.98 -18.85
CA LEU A 59 6.40 17.15 -18.46
C LEU A 59 7.56 17.39 -19.44
N ASP A 60 8.07 18.63 -19.47
CA ASP A 60 9.26 19.01 -20.23
C ASP A 60 10.34 19.60 -19.29
N PRO A 61 11.45 18.89 -19.03
CA PRO A 61 11.77 17.56 -19.54
C PRO A 61 10.93 16.44 -18.87
N PRO A 62 10.79 15.27 -19.51
CA PRO A 62 10.12 14.12 -18.90
C PRO A 62 10.82 13.67 -17.61
N GLU A 63 10.06 13.37 -16.57
CA GLU A 63 10.57 13.01 -15.24
C GLU A 63 10.12 11.62 -14.78
N PHE A 64 10.72 11.13 -13.69
CA PHE A 64 10.29 9.96 -12.93
C PHE A 64 9.95 10.37 -11.48
N CYS A 65 9.36 9.46 -10.69
CA CYS A 65 8.90 9.74 -9.32
C CYS A 65 9.95 10.46 -8.46
N ASN A 66 11.20 9.97 -8.48
CA ASN A 66 12.27 10.48 -7.62
C ASN A 66 13.11 11.63 -8.23
N THR A 67 12.78 12.12 -9.43
CA THR A 67 13.57 13.15 -10.12
C THR A 67 13.47 14.52 -9.44
N ASN A 68 12.27 14.92 -9.01
CA ASN A 68 12.04 16.22 -8.38
C ASN A 68 12.18 16.13 -6.86
N VAL A 69 13.04 16.97 -6.28
CA VAL A 69 13.30 17.02 -4.82
C VAL A 69 12.01 17.28 -4.02
N ALA A 70 11.09 18.11 -4.52
CA ALA A 70 9.85 18.41 -3.81
C ALA A 70 8.98 17.16 -3.57
N ARG A 71 9.01 16.19 -4.49
CA ARG A 71 8.29 14.91 -4.32
C ARG A 71 8.94 14.01 -3.26
N ARG A 72 10.24 14.13 -3.01
CA ARG A 72 10.95 13.38 -1.95
C ARG A 72 10.70 13.94 -0.55
N LEU A 73 10.27 15.19 -0.47
CA LEU A 73 10.04 15.91 0.77
C LEU A 73 8.54 16.03 1.11
N SER A 74 7.66 15.61 0.21
CA SER A 74 6.22 15.75 0.36
C SER A 74 5.49 14.53 -0.18
N GLU A 75 4.84 13.81 0.74
CA GLU A 75 3.98 12.67 0.45
C GLU A 75 2.89 13.02 -0.57
N SER A 76 2.17 14.12 -0.35
CA SER A 76 1.09 14.55 -1.25
C SER A 76 1.59 14.89 -2.66
N LEU A 77 2.77 15.50 -2.81
CA LEU A 77 3.34 15.75 -4.13
C LEU A 77 3.85 14.48 -4.82
N CYS A 78 4.33 13.51 -4.05
CA CYS A 78 4.72 12.22 -4.58
C CYS A 78 3.50 11.45 -5.09
N GLU A 79 2.50 11.25 -4.22
CA GLU A 79 1.34 10.41 -4.53
C GLU A 79 0.36 11.04 -5.53
N ALA A 80 0.42 12.36 -5.71
CA ALA A 80 -0.31 13.04 -6.78
C ALA A 80 0.30 12.82 -8.17
N ALA A 81 1.37 12.02 -8.32
CA ALA A 81 2.05 11.77 -9.58
C ALA A 81 1.99 10.30 -10.02
N TYR A 82 2.06 10.10 -11.32
CA TYR A 82 2.27 8.80 -11.97
C TYR A 82 3.14 9.00 -13.21
N PHE A 83 3.63 7.91 -13.80
CA PHE A 83 4.27 7.98 -15.11
C PHE A 83 3.85 6.80 -15.98
N LEU A 84 3.85 7.04 -17.29
CA LEU A 84 3.58 6.05 -18.32
C LEU A 84 4.91 5.40 -18.78
N GLU A 85 5.05 4.10 -18.58
CA GLU A 85 6.27 3.37 -18.99
C GLU A 85 6.18 2.99 -20.48
N ASP A 86 5.01 2.46 -20.87
CA ASP A 86 4.60 2.12 -22.23
C ASP A 86 3.15 2.59 -22.45
N SER A 87 2.63 2.59 -23.69
CA SER A 87 1.34 3.18 -24.07
C SER A 87 0.13 2.86 -23.18
N GLU A 88 0.14 1.74 -22.45
CA GLU A 88 -0.95 1.30 -21.57
C GLU A 88 -0.48 0.79 -20.19
N VAL A 89 0.78 1.03 -19.84
CA VAL A 89 1.38 0.57 -18.58
C VAL A 89 1.70 1.75 -17.68
N TYR A 90 0.93 1.85 -16.61
CA TYR A 90 0.98 2.94 -15.64
C TYR A 90 1.74 2.50 -14.39
N THR A 91 2.45 3.44 -13.81
CA THR A 91 3.12 3.26 -12.51
C THR A 91 2.85 4.47 -11.64
N LEU A 92 2.27 4.24 -10.46
CA LEU A 92 2.04 5.31 -9.48
C LEU A 92 3.35 5.64 -8.77
N CYS A 93 3.43 6.87 -8.28
CA CYS A 93 4.47 7.25 -7.35
C CYS A 93 3.97 7.04 -5.91
N VAL A 94 4.79 6.40 -5.08
CA VAL A 94 4.52 6.08 -3.67
C VAL A 94 5.58 6.74 -2.81
N PHE A 95 5.14 7.39 -1.74
CA PHE A 95 6.05 8.01 -0.78
C PHE A 95 6.52 6.98 0.24
N GLU A 96 7.83 6.78 0.31
CA GLU A 96 8.48 6.03 1.38
C GLU A 96 9.00 7.05 2.41
N PRO A 97 8.42 7.11 3.62
CA PRO A 97 8.95 7.97 4.67
C PRO A 97 10.37 7.51 5.07
N PRO A 98 11.21 8.40 5.61
CA PRO A 98 12.55 8.02 6.02
C PRO A 98 12.52 6.98 7.14
N GLU A 99 13.31 5.91 6.99
CA GLU A 99 13.42 4.84 8.01
C GLU A 99 14.08 5.32 9.31
N VAL A 100 14.90 6.37 9.21
CA VAL A 100 15.66 6.94 10.32
C VAL A 100 15.39 8.43 10.38
N GLU A 101 15.12 8.92 11.58
CA GLU A 101 14.92 10.36 11.84
C GLU A 101 16.13 11.17 11.36
N GLY A 102 15.88 12.19 10.54
CA GLY A 102 16.92 13.04 9.94
C GLY A 102 17.32 12.67 8.51
N ASN A 103 16.84 11.55 7.95
CA ASN A 103 16.99 11.24 6.54
C ASN A 103 15.86 11.85 5.69
N GLU A 104 16.11 12.03 4.39
CA GLU A 104 15.07 12.37 3.42
C GLU A 104 14.21 11.14 3.10
N GLY A 105 12.92 11.34 2.86
CA GLY A 105 12.06 10.31 2.28
C GLY A 105 12.42 10.01 0.82
N ARG A 106 11.72 9.05 0.22
CA ARG A 106 11.89 8.67 -1.18
C ARG A 106 10.54 8.69 -1.88
N CYS A 107 10.53 9.12 -3.13
CA CYS A 107 9.36 8.97 -3.99
C CYS A 107 9.66 7.89 -5.02
N VAL A 108 9.10 6.69 -4.82
CA VAL A 108 9.44 5.49 -5.59
C VAL A 108 8.30 5.09 -6.52
N ALA A 109 8.63 4.30 -7.54
CA ALA A 109 7.67 3.70 -8.45
C ALA A 109 6.94 2.53 -7.76
N SER A 110 5.62 2.47 -7.88
CA SER A 110 4.78 1.36 -7.42
C SER A 110 4.88 0.13 -8.33
N GLU A 111 4.06 -0.88 -8.05
CA GLU A 111 3.77 -1.92 -9.04
C GLU A 111 3.12 -1.33 -10.29
N ARG A 112 3.40 -1.97 -11.43
CA ARG A 112 2.83 -1.63 -12.73
C ARG A 112 1.41 -2.16 -12.82
N PHE A 113 0.54 -1.38 -13.44
CA PHE A 113 -0.81 -1.80 -13.74
C PHE A 113 -1.26 -1.26 -15.09
N SER A 114 -2.25 -1.91 -15.67
CA SER A 114 -2.83 -1.52 -16.95
C SER A 114 -4.27 -1.12 -16.75
N CYS A 115 -4.67 -0.11 -17.50
CA CYS A 115 -6.03 0.38 -17.53
C CYS A 115 -6.70 -0.13 -18.79
N GLU A 116 -7.63 -1.07 -18.62
CA GLU A 116 -8.51 -1.43 -19.72
C GLU A 116 -9.48 -0.26 -19.91
N THR A 117 -9.17 0.63 -20.86
CA THR A 117 -10.14 1.63 -21.29
C THR A 117 -11.35 0.87 -21.82
N VAL A 118 -12.47 0.92 -21.08
CA VAL A 118 -13.73 0.30 -21.51
C VAL A 118 -13.97 0.69 -22.97
N PRO A 119 -14.11 -0.27 -23.90
CA PRO A 119 -14.25 0.05 -25.31
C PRO A 119 -15.46 0.96 -25.51
N SER A 120 -15.27 2.02 -26.30
CA SER A 120 -16.36 2.93 -26.67
C SER A 120 -17.51 2.12 -27.29
N PRO A 121 -18.78 2.39 -26.95
CA PRO A 121 -19.91 1.65 -27.51
C PRO A 121 -19.89 1.72 -29.04
N PRO A 122 -20.30 0.65 -29.75
CA PRO A 122 -20.28 0.64 -31.21
C PRO A 122 -21.14 1.79 -31.74
N ALA A 123 -20.57 2.57 -32.67
CA ALA A 123 -21.31 3.61 -33.37
C ALA A 123 -22.57 3.00 -34.00
N SER A 124 -23.73 3.54 -33.63
CA SER A 124 -25.05 3.16 -34.17
C SER A 124 -25.30 3.79 -35.54
#